data_AF-A0A956KZZ1-F1
#
_entry.id   AF-A0A956KZZ1-F1
#
_cell.length_a   1.000
_cell.length_b   1.000
_cell.length_c   1.000
_cell.angle_alpha   90.00
_cell.angle_beta   90.00
_cell.angle_gamma   90.00
#
_symmetry.space_group_name_H-M   'P 1'
#
loop_
_entity.id
_entity.type
_entity.pdbx_description
1 polymer ?
#
loop_
_entity_poly.entity_id
_entity_poly.type
_entity_poly.pdbx_seq_one_letter_code
_entity_poly.pdbx_strand_id
1 'polypeptide(L)'
;MITAPTLAALGWLAFGGAAEATAADRFEPSLHRQLAGFEDVDVDSGWVPANAPVQLRLQAHAADSIRIEMLGEATYDWDAQTIAFAGDPMGGLFAIDVGLELQASVRFDVAGWVWESDLLGPWDYAIISDALFTPYLLPGNPQRPVEIQDQTGEEPVVSIDVVPDIVVASGTLDISVSADVTASLAGVRIEATTAQDGALVDQEGVPSPLSPDPGADPLAVEGVMVADLQTETVLTLRPHLVMTIVGMPYEIVGIDIPVALPPVDDTLIFDPESMAFDAPEPPPEPGTSASGGVDDTAGDDSPPASDDTTGGSGTGSDEPGGAPTPFDGGCGCRGTGPGGPGA
;
A
#
# COMPACT_ATOMS: atom_id res chain seq x y z
N MET A 1 45.79 -12.62 41.45
CA MET A 1 45.87 -14.06 41.11
C MET A 1 45.20 -14.17 39.74
N ILE A 2 45.98 -14.38 38.69
CA ILE A 2 45.51 -14.33 37.30
C ILE A 2 45.47 -15.78 36.80
N THR A 3 44.27 -16.30 36.57
CA THR A 3 44.02 -17.63 35.99
C THR A 3 43.78 -17.48 34.49
N ALA A 4 44.62 -18.13 33.69
CA ALA A 4 44.52 -18.19 32.24
C ALA A 4 43.46 -19.23 31.80
N PRO A 5 42.69 -18.99 30.72
CA PRO A 5 41.82 -20.02 30.15
C PRO A 5 42.55 -20.84 29.08
N THR A 6 42.31 -22.14 29.14
CA THR A 6 42.78 -23.19 28.24
C THR A 6 41.96 -23.16 26.94
N LEU A 7 42.63 -23.04 25.78
CA LEU A 7 42.02 -23.21 24.46
C LEU A 7 41.80 -24.71 24.19
N ALA A 8 40.55 -25.13 24.01
CA ALA A 8 40.19 -26.44 23.49
C ALA A 8 39.84 -26.31 22.00
N ALA A 9 40.55 -27.08 21.16
CA ALA A 9 40.27 -27.18 19.74
C ALA A 9 39.06 -28.11 19.50
N LEU A 10 37.98 -27.57 18.94
CA LEU A 10 36.85 -28.34 18.45
C LEU A 10 37.11 -28.79 17.00
N GLY A 11 37.10 -30.11 16.80
CA GLY A 11 37.08 -30.72 15.47
C GLY A 11 35.72 -30.56 14.81
N TRP A 12 35.72 -30.09 13.56
CA TRP A 12 34.53 -29.98 12.73
C TRP A 12 34.22 -31.35 12.10
N LEU A 13 33.06 -31.92 12.45
CA LEU A 13 32.46 -33.02 11.71
C LEU A 13 31.64 -32.41 10.57
N ALA A 14 31.98 -32.75 9.33
CA ALA A 14 31.18 -32.42 8.16
C ALA A 14 29.94 -33.35 8.14
N PHE A 15 28.77 -32.79 8.44
CA PHE A 15 27.49 -33.45 8.19
C PHE A 15 27.16 -33.29 6.71
N GLY A 16 26.96 -34.40 6.00
CA GLY A 16 26.38 -34.39 4.66
C GLY A 16 24.94 -33.91 4.74
N GLY A 17 24.58 -32.92 3.91
CA GLY A 17 23.23 -32.38 3.85
C GLY A 17 22.24 -33.45 3.41
N ALA A 18 21.23 -33.71 4.24
CA ALA A 18 19.97 -34.24 3.74
C ALA A 18 19.36 -33.16 2.86
N ALA A 19 18.81 -33.52 1.71
CA ALA A 19 17.97 -32.60 0.95
C ALA A 19 16.83 -32.15 1.88
N GLU A 20 16.66 -30.84 2.04
CA GLU A 20 15.57 -30.30 2.86
C GLU A 20 14.24 -30.64 2.18
N ALA A 21 13.34 -31.34 2.89
CA ALA A 21 12.00 -31.69 2.41
C ALA A 21 11.03 -30.48 2.45
N THR A 22 11.58 -29.26 2.46
CA THR A 22 10.84 -28.01 2.56
C THR A 22 10.90 -27.28 1.23
N ALA A 23 9.75 -26.82 0.76
CA ALA A 23 9.60 -25.94 -0.38
C ALA A 23 9.01 -24.60 0.08
N ALA A 24 9.32 -23.53 -0.62
CA ALA A 24 8.83 -22.20 -0.29
C ALA A 24 8.35 -21.48 -1.55
N ASP A 25 7.33 -20.65 -1.39
CA ASP A 25 6.82 -19.77 -2.43
C ASP A 25 6.36 -18.45 -1.83
N ARG A 26 6.26 -17.40 -2.65
CA ARG A 26 5.84 -16.07 -2.22
C ARG A 26 4.35 -16.05 -1.91
N PHE A 27 3.99 -15.32 -0.86
CA PHE A 27 2.61 -14.99 -0.51
C PHE A 27 2.57 -13.51 -0.16
N GLU A 28 2.06 -12.71 -1.09
CA GLU A 28 2.12 -11.26 -1.12
C GLU A 28 0.73 -10.61 -1.23
N PRO A 29 -0.22 -10.91 -0.32
CA PRO A 29 -1.57 -10.38 -0.44
C PRO A 29 -1.56 -8.86 -0.39
N SER A 30 -2.35 -8.26 -1.28
CA SER A 30 -2.53 -6.82 -1.37
C SER A 30 -4.00 -6.46 -1.45
N LEU A 31 -4.36 -5.30 -0.90
CA LEU A 31 -5.72 -4.80 -0.90
C LEU A 31 -5.72 -3.29 -1.08
N HIS A 32 -6.51 -2.81 -2.02
CA HIS A 32 -6.85 -1.40 -2.17
C HIS A 32 -8.36 -1.27 -2.07
N ARG A 33 -8.85 -0.48 -1.11
CA ARG A 33 -10.28 -0.29 -0.92
C ARG A 33 -10.62 1.16 -0.57
N GLN A 34 -11.66 1.68 -1.21
CA GLN A 34 -12.32 2.91 -0.78
C GLN A 34 -13.19 2.61 0.45
N LEU A 35 -13.01 3.37 1.52
CA LEU A 35 -13.78 3.23 2.75
C LEU A 35 -15.00 4.14 2.73
N ALA A 36 -14.80 5.43 2.41
CA ALA A 36 -15.85 6.40 2.12
C ALA A 36 -15.58 7.14 0.81
N GLY A 37 -16.63 7.35 0.02
CA GLY A 37 -16.64 8.23 -1.15
C GLY A 37 -16.94 9.69 -0.80
N PHE A 38 -16.69 10.60 -1.73
CA PHE A 38 -16.99 12.03 -1.55
C PHE A 38 -18.48 12.31 -1.36
N GLU A 39 -19.34 11.41 -1.83
CA GLU A 39 -20.78 11.44 -1.63
C GLU A 39 -21.22 11.01 -0.22
N ASP A 40 -20.35 10.34 0.53
CA ASP A 40 -20.69 9.78 1.85
C ASP A 40 -20.48 10.79 2.99
N VAL A 41 -19.61 11.78 2.77
CA VAL A 41 -19.30 12.83 3.73
C VAL A 41 -19.59 14.20 3.12
N ASP A 42 -20.61 14.88 3.64
CA ASP A 42 -20.97 16.25 3.25
C ASP A 42 -21.10 17.11 4.52
N VAL A 43 -20.30 18.16 4.61
CA VAL A 43 -20.31 19.12 5.71
C VAL A 43 -20.61 20.51 5.16
N ASP A 44 -21.70 21.10 5.65
CA ASP A 44 -22.05 22.49 5.44
C ASP A 44 -22.02 23.25 6.76
N SER A 45 -21.06 24.16 6.89
CA SER A 45 -20.94 25.02 8.07
C SER A 45 -22.09 26.02 8.25
N GLY A 46 -22.91 26.22 7.21
CA GLY A 46 -23.85 27.33 7.13
C GLY A 46 -23.13 28.67 7.11
N TRP A 47 -23.87 29.76 7.32
CA TRP A 47 -23.27 31.10 7.34
C TRP A 47 -22.70 31.44 8.72
N VAL A 48 -21.38 31.49 8.81
CA VAL A 48 -20.62 31.78 10.04
C VAL A 48 -19.83 33.10 9.95
N PRO A 49 -19.83 33.93 11.01
CA PRO A 49 -20.76 33.87 12.14
C PRO A 49 -22.19 34.20 11.70
N ALA A 50 -23.19 33.60 12.36
CA ALA A 50 -24.59 33.84 12.02
C ALA A 50 -24.99 35.30 12.30
N ASN A 51 -25.65 35.94 11.32
CA ASN A 51 -26.13 37.33 11.38
C ASN A 51 -25.03 38.39 11.52
N ALA A 52 -23.77 38.06 11.22
CA ALA A 52 -22.71 39.05 11.13
C ALA A 52 -22.79 39.84 9.82
N PRO A 53 -22.27 41.09 9.77
CA PRO A 53 -22.25 41.88 8.54
C PRO A 53 -21.42 41.27 7.41
N VAL A 54 -20.43 40.43 7.76
CA VAL A 54 -19.66 39.59 6.84
C VAL A 54 -19.79 38.16 7.31
N GLN A 55 -20.09 37.26 6.40
CA GLN A 55 -20.29 35.84 6.69
C GLN A 55 -19.59 34.98 5.65
N LEU A 56 -19.08 33.84 6.10
CA LEU A 56 -18.48 32.79 5.30
C LEU A 56 -19.36 31.55 5.39
N ARG A 57 -19.46 30.79 4.31
CA ARG A 57 -20.00 29.43 4.29
C ARG A 57 -18.99 28.53 3.61
N LEU A 58 -18.57 27.49 4.32
CA LEU A 58 -17.78 26.39 3.78
C LEU A 58 -18.68 25.18 3.58
N GLN A 59 -18.52 24.54 2.43
CA GLN A 59 -19.05 23.23 2.11
C GLN A 59 -17.87 22.31 1.79
N ALA A 60 -17.83 21.13 2.39
CA ALA A 60 -16.74 20.20 2.23
C ALA A 60 -17.25 18.79 1.98
N HIS A 61 -16.64 18.10 1.02
CA HIS A 61 -16.79 16.68 0.80
C HIS A 61 -15.48 15.97 1.14
N ALA A 62 -15.54 14.81 1.77
CA ALA A 62 -14.34 14.05 2.10
C ALA A 62 -14.49 12.59 1.69
N ALA A 63 -13.36 11.97 1.35
CA ALA A 63 -13.28 10.57 1.00
C ALA A 63 -12.05 9.96 1.66
N ASP A 64 -12.05 8.65 1.85
CA ASP A 64 -10.85 7.94 2.26
C ASP A 64 -10.71 6.57 1.59
N SER A 65 -9.47 6.16 1.44
CA SER A 65 -9.11 4.87 0.91
C SER A 65 -7.92 4.30 1.67
N ILE A 66 -7.80 2.97 1.64
CA ILE A 66 -6.68 2.26 2.24
C ILE A 66 -5.94 1.47 1.18
N ARG A 67 -4.65 1.33 1.42
CA ARG A 67 -3.78 0.40 0.71
C ARG A 67 -3.03 -0.45 1.73
N ILE A 68 -3.12 -1.77 1.57
CA ILE A 68 -2.41 -2.74 2.38
C ILE A 68 -1.61 -3.64 1.46
N GLU A 69 -0.33 -3.84 1.78
CA GLU A 69 0.56 -4.80 1.11
C GLU A 69 1.26 -5.63 2.18
N MET A 70 1.40 -6.93 1.92
CA MET A 70 1.95 -7.88 2.89
C MET A 70 2.94 -8.83 2.22
N LEU A 71 4.17 -8.38 2.00
CA LEU A 71 5.21 -9.22 1.40
C LEU A 71 5.71 -10.30 2.37
N GLY A 72 5.77 -11.54 1.92
CA GLY A 72 6.32 -12.64 2.71
C GLY A 72 6.38 -13.96 1.96
N GLU A 73 6.58 -15.02 2.72
CA GLU A 73 6.80 -16.36 2.22
C GLU A 73 5.90 -17.35 2.93
N ALA A 74 5.39 -18.30 2.15
CA ALA A 74 4.82 -19.54 2.64
C ALA A 74 5.87 -20.65 2.51
N THR A 75 6.00 -21.46 3.56
CA THR A 75 6.88 -22.65 3.55
C THR A 75 6.03 -23.88 3.77
N TYR A 76 6.20 -24.88 2.90
CA TYR A 76 5.55 -26.17 3.01
C TYR A 76 6.60 -27.25 3.32
N ASP A 77 6.35 -28.03 4.39
CA ASP A 77 7.16 -29.18 4.78
C ASP A 77 6.46 -30.47 4.29
N TRP A 78 7.08 -31.15 3.33
CA TRP A 78 6.53 -32.36 2.71
C TRP A 78 6.55 -33.58 3.63
N ASP A 79 7.52 -33.65 4.55
CA ASP A 79 7.64 -34.76 5.50
C ASP A 79 6.61 -34.62 6.62
N ALA A 80 6.43 -33.40 7.12
CA ALA A 80 5.46 -33.09 8.17
C ALA A 80 4.03 -32.88 7.64
N GLN A 81 3.89 -32.60 6.34
CA GLN A 81 2.62 -32.20 5.71
C GLN A 81 2.01 -30.99 6.39
N THR A 82 2.82 -29.94 6.51
CA THR A 82 2.42 -28.70 7.17
C THR A 82 2.83 -27.48 6.36
N ILE A 83 2.00 -26.44 6.41
CA ILE A 83 2.28 -25.12 5.85
C ILE A 83 2.49 -24.10 6.97
N ALA A 84 3.45 -23.20 6.80
CA ALA A 84 3.68 -22.06 7.67
C ALA A 84 3.85 -20.79 6.84
N PHE A 85 3.56 -19.64 7.44
CA PHE A 85 3.71 -18.33 6.80
C PHE A 85 4.57 -17.44 7.67
N ALA A 86 5.48 -16.69 7.04
CA ALA A 86 6.33 -15.71 7.69
C ALA A 86 6.43 -14.45 6.82
N GLY A 87 6.21 -13.27 7.41
CA GLY A 87 6.36 -12.03 6.66
C GLY A 87 7.82 -11.63 6.49
N ASP A 88 8.11 -10.92 5.40
CA ASP A 88 9.40 -10.30 5.24
C ASP A 88 9.57 -9.16 6.26
N PRO A 89 10.74 -9.02 6.90
CA PRO A 89 11.00 -7.92 7.81
C PRO A 89 10.73 -6.57 7.13
N MET A 90 9.80 -5.78 7.68
CA MET A 90 9.35 -4.50 7.10
C MET A 90 8.81 -4.61 5.66
N GLY A 91 8.34 -5.78 5.24
CA GLY A 91 7.73 -6.03 3.93
C GLY A 91 6.26 -5.63 3.83
N GLY A 92 5.67 -5.10 4.90
CA GLY A 92 4.28 -4.67 4.95
C GLY A 92 4.13 -3.17 4.82
N LEU A 93 3.11 -2.72 4.10
CA LEU A 93 2.67 -1.33 4.01
C LEU A 93 1.21 -1.24 4.40
N PHE A 94 0.88 -0.35 5.33
CA PHE A 94 -0.49 0.05 5.62
C PHE A 94 -0.56 1.56 5.42
N ALA A 95 -1.33 2.00 4.43
CA ALA A 95 -1.49 3.41 4.10
C ALA A 95 -2.96 3.79 4.06
N ILE A 96 -3.25 5.00 4.51
CA ILE A 96 -4.55 5.67 4.43
C ILE A 96 -4.36 6.94 3.63
N ASP A 97 -5.20 7.13 2.62
CA ASP A 97 -5.29 8.33 1.81
C ASP A 97 -6.64 8.99 2.04
N VAL A 98 -6.62 10.26 2.45
CA VAL A 98 -7.81 11.05 2.78
C VAL A 98 -7.92 12.21 1.80
N GLY A 99 -8.99 12.19 1.00
CA GLY A 99 -9.35 13.23 0.04
C GLY A 99 -10.28 14.28 0.64
N LEU A 100 -10.14 15.55 0.22
CA LEU A 100 -11.02 16.66 0.59
C LEU A 100 -11.36 17.51 -0.63
N GLU A 101 -12.64 17.65 -0.94
CA GLU A 101 -13.15 18.68 -1.86
C GLU A 101 -13.75 19.85 -1.08
N LEU A 102 -13.30 21.07 -1.36
CA LEU A 102 -13.75 22.27 -0.65
C LEU A 102 -14.43 23.29 -1.57
N GLN A 103 -15.53 23.85 -1.10
CA GLN A 103 -16.21 25.02 -1.66
C GLN A 103 -16.38 26.09 -0.58
N ALA A 104 -16.14 27.35 -0.95
CA ALA A 104 -16.27 28.50 -0.07
C ALA A 104 -17.09 29.61 -0.72
N SER A 105 -18.06 30.14 0.03
CA SER A 105 -18.88 31.27 -0.37
C SER A 105 -18.82 32.36 0.70
N VAL A 106 -18.74 33.62 0.28
CA VAL A 106 -18.76 34.77 1.18
C VAL A 106 -19.93 35.66 0.84
N ARG A 107 -20.57 36.21 1.87
CA ARG A 107 -21.56 37.27 1.72
C ARG A 107 -21.35 38.39 2.71
N PHE A 108 -21.81 39.58 2.35
CA PHE A 108 -21.88 40.69 3.27
C PHE A 108 -23.13 41.54 3.07
N ASP A 109 -23.59 42.15 4.15
CA ASP A 109 -24.61 43.19 4.21
C ASP A 109 -24.09 44.32 5.10
N VAL A 110 -23.52 45.35 4.46
CA VAL A 110 -22.86 46.47 5.14
C VAL A 110 -23.34 47.78 4.54
N ALA A 111 -23.93 48.64 5.38
CA ALA A 111 -24.36 49.98 4.98
C ALA A 111 -25.30 50.01 3.75
N GLY A 112 -26.13 48.98 3.59
CA GLY A 112 -27.06 48.83 2.46
C GLY A 112 -26.45 48.24 1.19
N TRP A 113 -25.17 47.84 1.22
CA TRP A 113 -24.53 47.04 0.18
C TRP A 113 -24.66 45.57 0.51
N VAL A 114 -25.33 44.82 -0.36
CA VAL A 114 -25.48 43.36 -0.26
C VAL A 114 -24.71 42.72 -1.40
N TRP A 115 -23.88 41.73 -1.07
CA TRP A 115 -23.11 40.94 -2.03
C TRP A 115 -22.94 39.52 -1.53
N GLU A 116 -22.95 38.57 -2.45
CA GLU A 116 -22.72 37.15 -2.22
C GLU A 116 -21.98 36.59 -3.44
N SER A 117 -20.95 35.78 -3.20
CA SER A 117 -20.24 35.07 -4.26
C SER A 117 -19.67 33.77 -3.74
N ASP A 118 -19.66 32.79 -4.63
CA ASP A 118 -18.76 31.64 -4.53
C ASP A 118 -17.35 32.12 -4.87
N LEU A 119 -16.40 31.83 -3.98
CA LEU A 119 -15.01 32.27 -4.10
C LEU A 119 -14.11 31.14 -4.58
N LEU A 120 -14.45 29.91 -4.18
CA LEU A 120 -13.67 28.71 -4.44
C LEU A 120 -14.59 27.66 -5.06
N GLY A 121 -14.26 27.20 -6.27
CA GLY A 121 -14.82 25.97 -6.85
C GLY A 121 -14.11 24.73 -6.27
N PRO A 122 -14.53 23.49 -6.60
CA PRO A 122 -14.04 22.29 -5.94
C PRO A 122 -12.50 22.24 -5.96
N TRP A 123 -11.90 22.28 -4.78
CA TRP A 123 -10.46 22.20 -4.57
C TRP A 123 -10.13 20.88 -3.89
N ASP A 124 -9.19 20.12 -4.46
CA ASP A 124 -8.83 18.76 -4.05
C ASP A 124 -7.53 18.74 -3.23
N TYR A 125 -7.59 18.10 -2.05
CA TYR A 125 -6.45 17.83 -1.17
C TYR A 125 -6.35 16.34 -0.89
N ALA A 126 -5.13 15.84 -0.77
CA ALA A 126 -4.87 14.49 -0.28
C ALA A 126 -3.92 14.52 0.92
N ILE A 127 -4.25 13.77 1.95
CA ILE A 127 -3.39 13.50 3.11
C ILE A 127 -3.09 12.01 3.12
N ILE A 128 -1.80 11.67 3.12
CA ILE A 128 -1.33 10.29 3.12
C ILE A 128 -0.63 10.03 4.44
N SER A 129 -1.12 9.05 5.20
CA SER A 129 -0.48 8.55 6.40
C SER A 129 -0.19 7.06 6.21
N ASP A 130 1.04 6.63 6.50
CA ASP A 130 1.46 5.25 6.31
C ASP A 130 2.27 4.71 7.48
N ALA A 131 2.23 3.38 7.61
CA ALA A 131 3.04 2.60 8.53
C ALA A 131 3.63 1.39 7.82
N LEU A 132 4.94 1.19 8.00
CA LEU A 132 5.63 -0.03 7.60
C LEU A 132 5.61 -1.05 8.74
N PHE A 133 5.41 -2.32 8.40
CA PHE A 133 5.36 -3.42 9.37
C PHE A 133 5.92 -4.72 8.79
N THR A 134 6.15 -5.72 9.65
CA THR A 134 6.45 -7.08 9.23
C THR A 134 5.14 -7.83 9.08
N PRO A 135 4.76 -8.31 7.88
CA PRO A 135 3.55 -9.12 7.69
C PRO A 135 3.59 -10.40 8.53
N TYR A 136 2.50 -11.13 8.75
CA TYR A 136 1.11 -10.89 8.33
C TYR A 136 0.26 -10.33 9.48
N LEU A 137 0.90 -9.84 10.54
CA LEU A 137 0.24 -9.38 11.77
C LEU A 137 -0.67 -10.44 12.41
N LEU A 138 -0.36 -11.72 12.22
CA LEU A 138 -1.02 -12.81 12.93
C LEU A 138 -0.59 -12.82 14.40
N PRO A 139 -1.35 -13.46 15.31
CA PRO A 139 -0.87 -13.78 16.64
C PRO A 139 0.58 -14.30 16.63
N GLY A 140 1.41 -13.80 17.55
CA GLY A 140 2.86 -14.08 17.58
C GLY A 140 3.73 -12.99 16.94
N ASN A 141 3.19 -12.20 16.01
CA ASN A 141 3.88 -11.04 15.45
C ASN A 141 4.00 -9.93 16.51
N PRO A 142 5.20 -9.41 16.81
CA PRO A 142 5.40 -8.39 17.83
C PRO A 142 4.86 -7.01 17.44
N GLN A 143 4.59 -6.77 16.15
CA GLN A 143 4.05 -5.51 15.64
C GLN A 143 2.52 -5.57 15.48
N ARG A 144 1.84 -6.58 16.03
CA ARG A 144 0.38 -6.71 15.99
C ARG A 144 -0.30 -6.03 17.20
N PRO A 145 -1.29 -5.16 16.98
CA PRO A 145 -1.68 -4.56 15.70
C PRO A 145 -0.64 -3.53 15.24
N VAL A 146 -0.59 -3.28 13.93
CA VAL A 146 0.08 -2.07 13.42
C VAL A 146 -0.89 -0.91 13.59
N GLU A 147 -0.39 0.22 14.08
CA GLU A 147 -1.19 1.41 14.33
C GLU A 147 -0.63 2.59 13.52
N ILE A 148 -1.53 3.38 12.96
CA ILE A 148 -1.27 4.72 12.44
C ILE A 148 -1.88 5.67 13.46
N GLN A 149 -1.06 6.56 14.01
CA GLN A 149 -1.49 7.68 14.83
C GLN A 149 -0.75 8.90 14.30
N ASP A 150 -1.40 9.60 13.38
CA ASP A 150 -0.80 10.73 12.68
C ASP A 150 -1.66 11.98 12.90
N GLN A 151 -0.99 13.07 13.26
CA GLN A 151 -1.60 14.37 13.40
C GLN A 151 -0.82 15.35 12.54
N THR A 152 -1.43 15.81 11.46
CA THR A 152 -0.80 16.79 10.59
C THR A 152 -0.86 18.18 11.20
N GLY A 153 0.15 19.00 10.87
CA GLY A 153 0.12 20.42 11.18
C GLY A 153 -0.98 21.14 10.42
N GLU A 154 -1.23 22.40 10.80
CA GLU A 154 -2.09 23.29 9.99
C GLU A 154 -1.36 23.62 8.68
N GLU A 155 -1.81 23.02 7.58
CA GLU A 155 -1.28 23.26 6.25
C GLU A 155 -2.19 24.24 5.50
N PRO A 156 -1.66 25.34 4.95
CA PRO A 156 -2.45 26.27 4.14
C PRO A 156 -2.79 25.60 2.80
N VAL A 157 -4.08 25.38 2.57
CA VAL A 157 -4.59 24.71 1.37
C VAL A 157 -5.12 25.69 0.33
N VAL A 158 -5.68 26.81 0.78
CA VAL A 158 -6.27 27.84 -0.07
C VAL A 158 -5.83 29.21 0.42
N SER A 159 -5.47 30.09 -0.51
CA SER A 159 -5.19 31.51 -0.27
C SER A 159 -5.64 32.28 -1.50
N ILE A 160 -6.78 32.98 -1.42
CA ILE A 160 -7.37 33.69 -2.56
C ILE A 160 -7.76 35.12 -2.21
N ASP A 161 -7.57 36.03 -3.17
CA ASP A 161 -8.04 37.40 -3.05
C ASP A 161 -9.55 37.47 -3.30
N VAL A 162 -10.24 38.13 -2.39
CA VAL A 162 -11.67 38.44 -2.50
C VAL A 162 -11.81 39.81 -3.16
N VAL A 163 -12.07 39.82 -4.46
CA VAL A 163 -12.28 41.04 -5.24
C VAL A 163 -13.69 41.03 -5.83
N PRO A 164 -14.68 41.60 -5.13
CA PRO A 164 -16.00 41.80 -5.67
C PRO A 164 -15.96 42.72 -6.91
N ASP A 165 -16.88 42.52 -7.86
CA ASP A 165 -17.06 43.42 -9.02
C ASP A 165 -17.48 44.86 -8.62
N ILE A 166 -17.66 45.11 -7.33
CA ILE A 166 -17.98 46.39 -6.72
C ILE A 166 -16.74 46.99 -6.05
N VAL A 167 -16.36 48.21 -6.44
CA VAL A 167 -15.14 48.95 -5.99
C VAL A 167 -15.17 49.34 -4.49
N VAL A 168 -16.10 48.79 -3.72
CA VAL A 168 -16.31 49.13 -2.30
C VAL A 168 -15.80 48.07 -1.34
N ALA A 169 -15.32 46.93 -1.83
CA ALA A 169 -14.87 45.82 -1.01
C ALA A 169 -13.60 45.15 -1.58
N SER A 170 -12.73 44.67 -0.68
CA SER A 170 -11.54 43.88 -1.02
C SER A 170 -11.13 43.04 0.18
N GLY A 171 -10.55 41.87 -0.02
CA GLY A 171 -10.10 41.02 1.08
C GLY A 171 -9.26 39.84 0.63
N THR A 172 -8.96 38.96 1.57
CA THR A 172 -8.26 37.68 1.35
C THR A 172 -8.94 36.61 2.18
N LEU A 173 -9.10 35.43 1.61
CA LEU A 173 -9.55 34.21 2.27
C LEU A 173 -8.42 33.19 2.25
N ASP A 174 -7.95 32.84 3.44
CA ASP A 174 -7.03 31.76 3.67
C ASP A 174 -7.78 30.59 4.32
N ILE A 175 -7.49 29.36 3.93
CA ILE A 175 -8.04 28.17 4.57
C ILE A 175 -6.89 27.22 4.84
N SER A 176 -6.77 26.79 6.09
CA SER A 176 -5.83 25.75 6.51
C SER A 176 -6.59 24.47 6.88
N VAL A 177 -5.93 23.34 6.65
CA VAL A 177 -6.43 22.00 7.01
C VAL A 177 -5.44 21.36 7.95
N SER A 178 -5.95 20.64 8.93
CA SER A 178 -5.20 19.68 9.73
C SER A 178 -6.00 18.38 9.79
N ALA A 179 -5.32 17.26 10.00
CA ALA A 179 -5.93 15.94 10.12
C ALA A 179 -5.45 15.24 11.38
N ASP A 180 -6.36 14.50 11.98
CA ASP A 180 -6.11 13.52 13.03
C ASP A 180 -6.54 12.16 12.46
N VAL A 181 -5.57 11.29 12.19
CA VAL A 181 -5.76 9.97 11.58
C VAL A 181 -5.35 8.92 12.60
N THR A 182 -6.33 8.15 13.06
CA THR A 182 -6.10 6.97 13.89
C THR A 182 -6.56 5.72 13.13
N ALA A 183 -5.69 4.73 13.01
CA ALA A 183 -6.06 3.45 12.44
C ALA A 183 -5.29 2.28 13.03
N SER A 184 -5.88 1.10 12.95
CA SER A 184 -5.32 -0.15 13.45
C SER A 184 -5.61 -1.28 12.46
N LEU A 185 -4.60 -2.10 12.18
CA LEU A 185 -4.72 -3.29 11.35
C LEU A 185 -4.15 -4.49 12.10
N ALA A 186 -4.91 -5.58 12.14
CA ALA A 186 -4.51 -6.82 12.81
C ALA A 186 -4.85 -8.04 11.95
N GLY A 187 -3.84 -8.88 11.67
CA GLY A 187 -4.07 -10.17 11.05
C GLY A 187 -4.86 -11.10 11.97
N VAL A 188 -5.82 -11.82 11.39
CA VAL A 188 -6.67 -12.79 12.09
C VAL A 188 -6.20 -14.20 11.77
N ARG A 189 -6.15 -14.54 10.48
CA ARG A 189 -5.74 -15.86 9.98
C ARG A 189 -5.41 -15.81 8.49
N ILE A 190 -4.67 -16.81 8.03
CA ILE A 190 -4.53 -17.16 6.61
C ILE A 190 -5.26 -18.49 6.38
N GLU A 191 -6.13 -18.52 5.38
CA GLU A 191 -6.79 -19.74 4.92
C GLU A 191 -6.00 -20.29 3.73
N ALA A 192 -5.35 -21.44 3.90
CA ALA A 192 -4.59 -22.10 2.84
C ALA A 192 -5.37 -23.33 2.36
N THR A 193 -5.72 -23.38 1.08
CA THR A 193 -6.63 -24.41 0.55
C THR A 193 -6.04 -25.12 -0.66
N THR A 194 -6.25 -26.44 -0.73
CA THR A 194 -5.93 -27.28 -1.89
C THR A 194 -7.23 -27.79 -2.52
N ALA A 195 -7.14 -28.67 -3.53
CA ALA A 195 -8.34 -29.26 -4.12
C ALA A 195 -9.10 -30.21 -3.15
N GLN A 196 -8.42 -30.79 -2.15
CA GLN A 196 -8.99 -31.82 -1.27
C GLN A 196 -8.91 -31.49 0.22
N ASP A 197 -8.11 -30.50 0.63
CA ASP A 197 -7.86 -30.17 2.03
C ASP A 197 -7.76 -28.65 2.27
N GLY A 198 -7.71 -28.23 3.53
CA GLY A 198 -7.48 -26.84 3.90
C GLY A 198 -6.93 -26.69 5.31
N ALA A 199 -6.09 -25.67 5.48
CA ALA A 199 -5.46 -25.28 6.73
C ALA A 199 -5.88 -23.87 7.12
N LEU A 200 -6.05 -23.64 8.43
CA LEU A 200 -6.21 -22.31 9.01
C LEU A 200 -4.93 -22.02 9.79
N VAL A 201 -4.18 -21.01 9.35
CA VAL A 201 -2.98 -20.54 10.02
C VAL A 201 -3.35 -19.31 10.84
N ASP A 202 -3.42 -19.47 12.16
CA ASP A 202 -3.82 -18.44 13.12
C ASP A 202 -2.64 -17.91 13.96
N GLN A 203 -1.42 -18.36 13.68
CA GLN A 203 -0.21 -17.90 14.36
C GLN A 203 0.97 -17.83 13.38
N GLU A 204 1.72 -16.74 13.44
CA GLU A 204 2.87 -16.54 12.54
C GLU A 204 3.99 -17.54 12.79
N GLY A 205 4.55 -18.10 11.72
CA GLY A 205 5.65 -19.06 11.75
C GLY A 205 5.32 -20.40 12.40
N VAL A 206 4.07 -20.65 12.79
CA VAL A 206 3.64 -21.92 13.38
C VAL A 206 3.06 -22.81 12.29
N PRO A 207 3.65 -24.00 12.06
CA PRO A 207 3.16 -24.93 11.05
C PRO A 207 1.74 -25.42 11.35
N SER A 208 0.91 -25.42 10.32
CA SER A 208 -0.47 -25.91 10.34
C SER A 208 -0.60 -27.12 9.39
N PRO A 209 -1.31 -28.19 9.78
CA PRO A 209 -1.47 -29.37 8.95
C PRO A 209 -2.17 -29.04 7.62
N LEU A 210 -1.58 -29.47 6.51
CA LEU A 210 -2.15 -29.38 5.17
C LEU A 210 -1.71 -30.61 4.37
N SER A 211 -2.65 -31.48 4.01
CA SER A 211 -2.32 -32.71 3.29
C SER A 211 -2.15 -32.43 1.80
N PRO A 212 -1.10 -32.95 1.14
CA PRO A 212 -0.95 -32.79 -0.30
C PRO A 212 -1.91 -33.71 -1.04
N ASP A 213 -2.38 -33.27 -2.20
CA ASP A 213 -3.13 -34.14 -3.11
C ASP A 213 -2.26 -35.33 -3.56
N PRO A 214 -2.80 -36.56 -3.67
CA PRO A 214 -2.01 -37.71 -4.10
C PRO A 214 -1.37 -37.51 -5.49
N GLY A 215 -0.04 -37.44 -5.52
CA GLY A 215 0.73 -37.25 -6.75
C GLY A 215 0.77 -35.81 -7.26
N ALA A 216 0.40 -34.82 -6.45
CA ALA A 216 0.61 -33.42 -6.79
C ALA A 216 2.10 -33.05 -6.78
N ASP A 217 2.55 -32.49 -7.89
CA ASP A 217 3.87 -31.90 -8.08
C ASP A 217 3.78 -30.88 -9.24
N PRO A 218 3.73 -29.56 -8.95
CA PRO A 218 3.76 -28.96 -7.62
C PRO A 218 2.45 -29.16 -6.84
N LEU A 219 2.51 -29.04 -5.50
CA LEU A 219 1.34 -28.83 -4.66
C LEU A 219 0.84 -27.39 -4.85
N ALA A 220 -0.33 -27.24 -5.48
CA ALA A 220 -0.99 -25.96 -5.64
C ALA A 220 -1.81 -25.62 -4.38
N VAL A 221 -1.59 -24.43 -3.83
CA VAL A 221 -2.29 -23.92 -2.64
C VAL A 221 -2.81 -22.52 -2.93
N GLU A 222 -4.09 -22.27 -2.62
CA GLU A 222 -4.67 -20.93 -2.63
C GLU A 222 -4.67 -20.37 -1.20
N GLY A 223 -3.99 -19.24 -1.00
CA GLY A 223 -3.93 -18.53 0.26
C GLY A 223 -4.89 -17.34 0.29
N VAL A 224 -5.65 -17.17 1.37
CA VAL A 224 -6.51 -16.01 1.61
C VAL A 224 -6.18 -15.39 2.95
N MET A 225 -5.75 -14.13 2.96
CA MET A 225 -5.49 -13.39 4.19
C MET A 225 -6.79 -12.77 4.73
N VAL A 226 -6.98 -12.84 6.06
CA VAL A 226 -8.08 -12.21 6.78
C VAL A 226 -7.51 -11.30 7.87
N ALA A 227 -7.93 -10.04 7.89
CA ALA A 227 -7.48 -9.03 8.85
C ALA A 227 -8.65 -8.21 9.39
N ASP A 228 -8.53 -7.69 10.60
CA ASP A 228 -9.45 -6.70 11.16
C ASP A 228 -8.86 -5.30 10.96
N LEU A 229 -9.70 -4.36 10.54
CA LEU A 229 -9.37 -2.97 10.31
C LEU A 229 -10.23 -2.07 11.19
N GLN A 230 -9.59 -1.10 11.85
CA GLN A 230 -10.26 -0.01 12.53
C GLN A 230 -9.72 1.33 12.04
N THR A 231 -10.59 2.29 11.72
CA THR A 231 -10.19 3.66 11.34
C THR A 231 -11.08 4.70 12.01
N GLU A 232 -10.47 5.83 12.38
CA GLU A 232 -11.14 7.05 12.84
C GLU A 232 -10.33 8.24 12.32
N THR A 233 -10.94 9.04 11.45
CA THR A 233 -10.27 10.18 10.79
C THR A 233 -11.11 11.45 10.95
N VAL A 234 -10.46 12.53 11.39
CA VAL A 234 -11.08 13.85 11.49
C VAL A 234 -10.21 14.90 10.82
N LEU A 235 -10.76 15.57 9.80
CA LEU A 235 -10.17 16.78 9.24
C LEU A 235 -10.70 18.00 9.99
N THR A 236 -9.87 19.01 10.20
CA THR A 236 -10.27 20.29 10.78
C THR A 236 -9.93 21.42 9.83
N LEU A 237 -10.96 22.09 9.31
CA LEU A 237 -10.82 23.27 8.46
C LEU A 237 -10.76 24.52 9.33
N ARG A 238 -9.80 25.41 9.05
CA ARG A 238 -9.62 26.69 9.74
C ARG A 238 -9.57 27.83 8.73
N PRO A 239 -10.72 28.45 8.42
CA PRO A 239 -10.73 29.63 7.58
C PRO A 239 -10.26 30.88 8.33
N HIS A 240 -9.55 31.74 7.61
CA HIS A 240 -9.20 33.10 7.99
C HIS A 240 -9.62 34.04 6.85
N LEU A 241 -10.68 34.82 7.08
CA LEU A 241 -11.18 35.80 6.12
C LEU A 241 -10.90 37.20 6.65
N VAL A 242 -10.20 38.02 5.86
CA VAL A 242 -10.01 39.44 6.13
C VAL A 242 -10.64 40.24 5.00
N MET A 243 -11.55 41.16 5.32
CA MET A 243 -12.20 42.03 4.33
C MET A 243 -12.19 43.49 4.77
N THR A 244 -12.09 44.39 3.81
CA THR A 244 -12.34 45.83 3.99
C THR A 244 -13.55 46.20 3.14
N ILE A 245 -14.61 46.70 3.76
CA ILE A 245 -15.87 47.08 3.09
C ILE A 245 -16.19 48.53 3.44
N VAL A 246 -16.28 49.40 2.44
CA VAL A 246 -16.48 50.86 2.59
C VAL A 246 -15.46 51.47 3.58
N GLY A 247 -14.22 50.97 3.54
CA GLY A 247 -13.12 51.41 4.41
C GLY A 247 -13.18 50.89 5.85
N MET A 248 -14.14 50.02 6.18
CA MET A 248 -14.23 49.36 7.50
C MET A 248 -13.65 47.94 7.42
N PRO A 249 -12.74 47.55 8.32
CA PRO A 249 -12.19 46.21 8.36
C PRO A 249 -13.14 45.23 9.05
N TYR A 250 -13.18 44.01 8.54
CA TYR A 250 -13.89 42.85 9.05
C TYR A 250 -12.95 41.64 9.01
N GLU A 251 -13.04 40.81 10.04
CA GLU A 251 -12.21 39.62 10.16
C GLU A 251 -13.03 38.46 10.71
N ILE A 252 -12.88 37.29 10.11
CA ILE A 252 -13.38 36.00 10.59
C ILE A 252 -12.15 35.12 10.81
N VAL A 253 -11.94 34.69 12.05
CA VAL A 253 -10.81 33.86 12.45
C VAL A 253 -11.20 33.01 13.65
N GLY A 254 -10.47 31.91 13.89
CA GLY A 254 -10.64 31.06 15.06
C GLY A 254 -11.91 30.21 15.01
N ILE A 255 -12.36 29.86 13.81
CA ILE A 255 -13.45 28.91 13.59
C ILE A 255 -12.82 27.59 13.18
N ASP A 256 -13.13 26.54 13.93
CA ASP A 256 -12.77 25.17 13.59
C ASP A 256 -14.01 24.46 13.05
N ILE A 257 -13.93 23.97 11.83
CA ILE A 257 -15.01 23.20 11.19
C ILE A 257 -14.52 21.76 11.05
N PRO A 258 -14.97 20.85 11.93
CA PRO A 258 -14.59 19.45 11.85
C PRO A 258 -15.33 18.75 10.71
N VAL A 259 -14.61 17.96 9.93
CA VAL A 259 -15.10 17.02 8.92
C VAL A 259 -14.68 15.64 9.37
N ALA A 260 -15.56 14.97 10.13
CA ALA A 260 -15.33 13.62 10.62
C ALA A 260 -15.74 12.61 9.55
N LEU A 261 -14.81 11.74 9.15
CA LEU A 261 -15.12 10.62 8.29
C LEU A 261 -15.79 9.51 9.12
N PRO A 262 -16.67 8.68 8.52
CA PRO A 262 -17.31 7.58 9.21
C PRO A 262 -16.25 6.61 9.76
N PRO A 263 -16.30 6.24 11.05
CA PRO A 263 -15.36 5.25 11.57
C PRO A 263 -15.64 3.89 10.93
N VAL A 264 -14.57 3.15 10.64
CA VAL A 264 -14.66 1.78 10.13
C VAL A 264 -14.22 0.80 11.22
N ASP A 265 -14.96 -0.29 11.37
CA ASP A 265 -14.64 -1.46 12.19
C ASP A 265 -15.11 -2.68 11.39
N ASP A 266 -14.23 -3.20 10.54
CA ASP A 266 -14.57 -4.19 9.51
C ASP A 266 -13.52 -5.32 9.46
N THR A 267 -13.95 -6.50 9.03
CA THR A 267 -13.06 -7.62 8.72
C THR A 267 -12.79 -7.64 7.23
N LEU A 268 -11.54 -7.41 6.85
CA LEU A 268 -11.03 -7.46 5.49
C LEU A 268 -10.72 -8.91 5.10
N ILE A 269 -11.14 -9.27 3.89
CA ILE A 269 -10.78 -10.52 3.22
C ILE A 269 -10.04 -10.12 1.94
N PHE A 270 -8.80 -10.58 1.81
CA PHE A 270 -7.96 -10.30 0.65
C PHE A 270 -8.32 -11.21 -0.52
N ASP A 271 -7.92 -10.82 -1.73
CA ASP A 271 -8.06 -11.70 -2.89
C ASP A 271 -7.20 -12.96 -2.71
N PRO A 272 -7.65 -14.14 -3.20
CA PRO A 272 -6.86 -15.36 -3.15
C PRO A 272 -5.56 -15.23 -3.97
N GLU A 273 -4.49 -15.82 -3.44
CA GLU A 273 -3.19 -15.88 -4.11
C GLU A 273 -2.74 -17.34 -4.25
N SER A 274 -2.37 -17.71 -5.47
CA SER A 274 -1.89 -19.04 -5.81
C SER A 274 -0.41 -19.20 -5.45
N MET A 275 -0.08 -20.27 -4.73
CA MET A 275 1.27 -20.72 -4.43
C MET A 275 1.49 -22.12 -4.99
N ALA A 276 2.72 -22.44 -5.35
CA ALA A 276 3.14 -23.73 -5.87
C ALA A 276 4.40 -24.24 -5.16
N PHE A 277 4.28 -25.39 -4.51
CA PHE A 277 5.39 -26.03 -3.81
C PHE A 277 5.85 -27.24 -4.60
N ASP A 278 7.10 -27.27 -5.07
CA ASP A 278 7.67 -28.43 -5.75
C ASP A 278 7.93 -29.58 -4.76
N ALA A 279 7.67 -30.81 -5.18
CA ALA A 279 7.96 -31.99 -4.36
C ALA A 279 9.48 -32.26 -4.32
N PRO A 280 10.01 -32.78 -3.19
CA PRO A 280 11.41 -33.17 -3.13
C PRO A 280 11.69 -34.31 -4.11
N GLU A 281 12.83 -34.23 -4.81
CA GLU A 281 13.24 -35.28 -5.74
C GLU A 281 13.32 -36.64 -5.00
N PRO A 282 12.73 -37.72 -5.58
CA PRO A 282 12.85 -39.04 -4.97
C PRO A 282 14.32 -39.45 -4.90
N PRO A 283 14.74 -40.14 -3.82
CA PRO A 283 16.11 -40.61 -3.71
C PRO A 283 16.47 -41.46 -4.94
N PRO A 284 17.69 -41.32 -5.50
CA PRO A 284 18.09 -42.08 -6.67
C PRO A 284 17.90 -43.57 -6.36
N GLU A 285 17.20 -44.27 -7.26
CA GLU A 285 17.00 -45.70 -7.08
C GLU A 285 18.37 -46.36 -6.82
N PRO A 286 18.50 -47.19 -5.78
CA PRO A 286 19.78 -47.82 -5.46
C PRO A 286 20.23 -48.59 -6.69
N GLY A 287 21.25 -48.04 -7.36
CA GLY A 287 21.66 -48.50 -8.68
C GLY A 287 21.89 -50.00 -8.65
N THR A 288 21.19 -50.74 -9.50
CA THR A 288 21.74 -51.97 -10.04
C THR A 288 23.08 -51.60 -10.63
N SER A 289 24.16 -51.90 -9.91
CA SER A 289 25.53 -51.75 -10.38
C SER A 289 25.64 -52.44 -11.74
N ALA A 290 25.46 -51.68 -12.80
CA ALA A 290 25.79 -52.12 -14.15
C ALA A 290 27.30 -52.28 -14.14
N SER A 291 27.75 -53.53 -13.98
CA SER A 291 29.13 -53.93 -14.19
C SER A 291 29.52 -53.49 -15.59
N GLY A 292 30.20 -52.35 -15.69
CA GLY A 292 30.81 -51.87 -16.92
C GLY A 292 31.81 -52.91 -17.40
N GLY A 293 31.39 -53.72 -18.37
CA GLY A 293 32.26 -54.48 -19.23
C GLY A 293 33.13 -53.50 -20.01
N VAL A 294 34.43 -53.68 -19.88
CA VAL A 294 35.43 -53.09 -20.75
C VAL A 294 35.19 -53.66 -22.15
N ASP A 295 34.84 -52.83 -23.12
CA ASP A 295 35.00 -53.19 -24.53
C ASP A 295 35.77 -52.09 -25.24
N ASP A 296 37.07 -52.36 -25.39
CA ASP A 296 37.97 -51.69 -26.31
C ASP A 296 37.51 -52.00 -27.74
N THR A 297 37.18 -50.98 -28.54
CA THR A 297 37.37 -51.13 -29.98
C THR A 297 37.75 -49.81 -30.66
N ALA A 298 38.94 -49.87 -31.23
CA ALA A 298 39.63 -48.86 -31.99
C ALA A 298 39.15 -48.76 -33.45
N GLY A 299 39.39 -47.61 -34.06
CA GLY A 299 39.41 -47.36 -35.51
C GLY A 299 38.02 -47.00 -36.07
N ASP A 300 37.85 -45.98 -36.91
CA ASP A 300 38.66 -45.66 -38.08
C ASP A 300 38.36 -44.24 -38.58
N ASP A 301 39.36 -43.68 -39.26
CA ASP A 301 39.36 -42.41 -39.96
C ASP A 301 38.46 -42.41 -41.20
N SER A 302 37.73 -41.31 -41.47
CA SER A 302 37.84 -40.54 -42.73
C SER A 302 36.73 -39.48 -42.92
N PRO A 303 37.05 -38.27 -43.43
CA PRO A 303 36.13 -37.22 -43.85
C PRO A 303 35.99 -37.17 -45.40
N PRO A 304 35.46 -36.08 -46.02
CA PRO A 304 34.12 -35.51 -45.97
C PRO A 304 33.44 -35.54 -47.37
N ALA A 305 32.14 -35.24 -47.47
CA ALA A 305 31.52 -34.87 -48.74
C ALA A 305 30.42 -33.81 -48.55
N SER A 306 30.59 -32.73 -49.32
CA SER A 306 29.75 -31.56 -49.51
C SER A 306 28.71 -31.76 -50.62
N ASP A 307 27.52 -31.17 -50.45
CA ASP A 307 26.66 -30.47 -51.44
C ASP A 307 25.24 -30.39 -50.84
N ASP A 308 24.71 -29.23 -50.47
CA ASP A 308 24.19 -28.13 -51.30
C ASP A 308 22.92 -28.51 -52.08
N THR A 309 21.75 -28.04 -51.63
CA THR A 309 20.74 -27.30 -52.44
C THR A 309 19.49 -26.92 -51.63
N THR A 310 19.36 -25.60 -51.40
CA THR A 310 18.25 -24.71 -51.82
C THR A 310 16.78 -25.08 -51.53
N GLY A 311 16.07 -24.17 -50.84
CA GLY A 311 14.74 -23.74 -51.27
C GLY A 311 13.69 -23.41 -50.20
N GLY A 312 13.46 -22.12 -49.95
CA GLY A 312 12.11 -21.55 -50.10
C GLY A 312 11.30 -21.10 -48.88
N SER A 313 11.11 -19.78 -48.81
CA SER A 313 9.86 -19.04 -48.50
C SER A 313 9.36 -18.86 -47.06
N GLY A 314 9.08 -17.58 -46.74
CA GLY A 314 8.02 -17.15 -45.80
C GLY A 314 8.43 -16.00 -44.89
N THR A 315 8.24 -14.73 -45.30
CA THR A 315 7.29 -13.76 -44.69
C THR A 315 7.54 -13.51 -43.20
N GLY A 316 8.16 -12.41 -42.76
CA GLY A 316 7.67 -11.04 -42.93
C GLY A 316 6.76 -10.68 -41.75
N SER A 317 7.30 -9.98 -40.74
CA SER A 317 6.55 -9.15 -39.77
C SER A 317 7.56 -8.27 -39.03
N ASP A 318 7.44 -6.97 -39.28
CA ASP A 318 8.09 -5.90 -38.54
C ASP A 318 7.49 -5.81 -37.13
N GLU A 319 8.32 -5.76 -36.09
CA GLU A 319 7.89 -5.27 -34.78
C GLU A 319 9.00 -4.40 -34.16
N PRO A 320 8.74 -3.10 -33.93
CA PRO A 320 9.72 -2.20 -33.36
C PRO A 320 9.80 -2.42 -31.85
N GLY A 321 11.03 -2.51 -31.35
CA GLY A 321 11.33 -2.47 -29.92
C GLY A 321 10.81 -1.20 -29.28
N GLY A 322 9.72 -1.33 -28.53
CA GLY A 322 9.28 -0.37 -27.54
C GLY A 322 10.01 -0.64 -26.23
N ALA A 323 10.89 0.29 -25.83
CA ALA A 323 11.43 0.32 -24.48
C ALA A 323 10.28 0.55 -23.47
N PRO A 324 10.29 -0.09 -22.29
CA PRO A 324 9.32 0.20 -21.25
C PRO A 324 9.52 1.63 -20.75
N THR A 325 8.52 2.48 -20.93
CA THR A 325 8.42 3.77 -20.24
C THR A 325 8.07 3.52 -18.78
N PRO A 326 8.77 4.12 -17.81
CA PRO A 326 8.32 4.13 -16.43
C PRO A 326 7.03 4.94 -16.31
N PHE A 327 6.11 4.43 -15.49
CA PHE A 327 4.86 5.06 -15.09
C PHE A 327 5.09 6.49 -14.60
N ASP A 328 4.60 7.46 -15.39
CA ASP A 328 4.54 8.87 -15.03
C ASP A 328 3.08 9.18 -14.69
N GLY A 329 2.71 8.89 -13.44
CA GLY A 329 1.40 9.15 -12.85
C GLY A 329 1.47 10.16 -11.70
N GLY A 330 2.46 11.05 -11.71
CA GLY A 330 2.60 12.12 -10.72
C GLY A 330 1.86 13.38 -11.17
N CYS A 331 0.76 13.72 -10.50
CA CYS A 331 0.16 15.04 -10.56
C CYS A 331 1.17 16.09 -10.06
N GLY A 332 1.91 16.69 -10.98
CA GLY A 332 2.89 17.74 -10.68
C GLY A 332 2.24 19.05 -10.27
N CYS A 333 2.23 19.32 -8.97
CA CYS A 333 2.03 20.67 -8.43
C CYS A 333 3.18 21.58 -8.91
N ARG A 334 2.88 22.55 -9.78
CA ARG A 334 3.82 23.62 -10.17
C ARG A 334 3.92 24.67 -9.06
N GLY A 335 4.89 24.52 -8.17
CA GLY A 335 5.37 25.62 -7.33
C GLY A 335 6.23 26.59 -8.15
N THR A 336 5.68 27.77 -8.48
CA THR A 336 6.46 28.89 -9.00
C THR A 336 7.08 29.65 -7.83
N GLY A 337 8.35 29.39 -7.55
CA GLY A 337 9.11 30.15 -6.55
C GLY A 337 9.51 31.53 -7.08
N PRO A 338 9.36 32.62 -6.30
CA PRO A 338 9.85 33.94 -6.68
C PRO A 338 11.36 34.06 -6.48
N GLY A 339 12.04 34.58 -7.51
CA GLY A 339 13.48 34.87 -7.49
C GLY A 339 13.85 35.94 -6.46
N GLY A 340 14.85 35.64 -5.63
CA GLY A 340 15.55 36.61 -4.79
C GLY A 340 16.77 37.22 -5.50
N PRO A 341 17.14 38.48 -5.18
CA PRO A 341 18.16 39.23 -5.91
C PRO A 341 19.59 38.86 -5.49
N GLY A 342 20.50 39.00 -6.44
CA GLY A 342 21.92 38.74 -6.28
C GLY A 342 22.67 39.76 -5.41
N ALA A 343 23.82 39.28 -4.92
CA ALA A 343 25.00 40.06 -4.59
C ALA A 343 26.09 39.72 -5.62
#